data_AF-A0AAV7KFY2-F1
#
_entry.id   AF-A0AAV7KFY2-F1
#
_cell.length_a   1.000
_cell.length_b   1.000
_cell.length_c   1.000
_cell.angle_alpha   90.00
_cell.angle_beta   90.00
_cell.angle_gamma   90.00
#
_symmetry.space_group_name_H-M   'P 1'
#
loop_
_entity.id
_entity.type
_entity.pdbx_description
1 polymer ?
#
loop_
_entity_poly.entity_id
_entity_poly.type
_entity_poly.pdbx_seq_one_letter_code
_entity_poly.pdbx_strand_id
1 'polypeptide(L)'
;MSTQQFYAETIDIQSKGGMAKVRIHESPGMCSGFEIPQLEEHWDRLIESVNKDGGVSIFLPLIKSNERIISQLIDELKGFSELYFEEKEELWKRTVVVFTTIDELNGYSTFEERVAKLESQIAM
;
A
#
# COMPACT_ATOMS: atom_id res chain seq x y z
N MET A 1 8.97 23.10 -13.22
CA MET A 1 8.97 21.84 -12.46
C MET A 1 7.77 21.92 -11.54
N SER A 2 6.70 21.16 -11.82
CA SER A 2 5.50 21.17 -10.98
C SER A 2 5.78 20.42 -9.70
N THR A 3 5.61 21.09 -8.56
CA THR A 3 5.49 20.46 -7.24
C THR A 3 4.38 19.43 -7.34
N GLN A 4 4.71 18.14 -7.34
CA GLN A 4 3.72 17.09 -7.12
C GLN A 4 3.16 17.34 -5.72
N GLN A 5 1.93 17.83 -5.64
CA GLN A 5 1.19 17.91 -4.38
C GLN A 5 0.90 16.47 -3.95
N PHE A 6 1.36 16.10 -2.76
CA PHE A 6 0.93 14.86 -2.11
C PHE A 6 -0.54 15.03 -1.73
N TYR A 7 -1.40 14.15 -2.25
CA TYR A 7 -2.83 14.24 -2.03
C TYR A 7 -3.17 13.54 -0.71
N ALA A 8 -3.37 14.34 0.33
CA ALA A 8 -4.18 13.93 1.47
C ALA A 8 -5.61 14.37 1.18
N GLU A 9 -6.48 13.45 0.78
CA GLU A 9 -7.89 13.74 0.53
C GLU A 9 -8.72 13.36 1.76
N THR A 10 -9.62 14.25 2.18
CA THR A 10 -10.61 13.93 3.22
C THR A 10 -11.97 13.78 2.57
N ILE A 11 -12.57 12.60 2.76
CA ILE A 11 -13.87 12.23 2.25
C ILE A 11 -14.83 12.06 3.43
N ASP A 12 -15.91 12.83 3.44
CA ASP A 12 -17.00 12.65 4.39
C ASP A 12 -17.95 11.55 3.87
N ILE A 13 -18.05 10.45 4.61
CA ILE A 13 -18.93 9.32 4.28
C ILE A 13 -20.14 9.34 5.21
N GLN A 14 -21.30 9.65 4.64
CA GLN A 14 -22.58 9.54 5.34
C GLN A 14 -23.05 8.08 5.32
N SER A 15 -23.26 7.50 6.50
CA SER A 15 -23.84 6.17 6.66
C SER A 15 -25.09 6.19 7.54
N LYS A 16 -25.85 5.10 7.58
CA LYS A 16 -27.01 4.96 8.47
C LYS A 16 -26.64 5.08 9.96
N GLY A 17 -25.38 4.88 10.33
CA GLY A 17 -24.87 4.96 11.70
C GLY A 17 -24.28 6.32 12.08
N GLY A 18 -24.25 7.30 11.18
CA GLY A 18 -23.64 8.61 11.40
C GLY A 18 -22.66 9.00 10.28
N MET A 19 -21.94 10.09 10.53
CA MET A 19 -20.93 10.63 9.61
C MET A 19 -19.55 10.07 9.99
N ALA A 20 -18.88 9.44 9.03
CA ALA A 20 -17.48 9.06 9.16
C ALA A 20 -16.61 9.99 8.31
N LYS A 21 -15.45 10.37 8.83
CA LYS A 21 -14.44 11.11 8.06
C LYS A 21 -13.31 10.16 7.71
N VAL A 22 -13.08 9.96 6.42
CA VAL A 22 -11.98 9.13 5.92
C VAL A 22 -10.92 10.05 5.36
N ARG A 23 -9.68 9.87 5.81
CA ARG A 23 -8.53 10.56 5.23
C ARG A 23 -7.64 9.56 4.51
N ILE A 24 -7.35 9.83 3.26
CA ILE A 24 -6.53 8.99 2.40
C ILE A 24 -5.23 9.73 2.14
N HIS A 25 -4.11 9.09 2.46
CA HIS A 25 -2.78 9.61 2.16
C HIS A 25 -2.20 8.78 1.01
N GLU A 26 -2.03 9.39 -0.16
CA GLU A 26 -1.39 8.72 -1.29
C GLU A 26 0.14 8.80 -1.16
N SER A 27 0.80 7.66 -1.32
CA SER A 27 2.25 7.58 -1.30
C SER A 27 2.87 7.72 -2.69
N PRO A 28 4.12 8.20 -2.80
CA PRO A 28 4.88 7.98 -4.03
C PRO A 28 5.00 6.48 -4.32
N GLY A 29 5.14 6.12 -5.59
CA GLY A 29 5.30 4.72 -5.99
C GLY A 29 6.58 4.10 -5.41
N MET A 30 6.49 2.87 -4.92
CA MET A 30 7.65 2.08 -4.52
C MET A 30 8.30 1.50 -5.79
N CYS A 31 9.26 2.23 -6.37
CA CYS A 31 10.14 1.64 -7.38
C CYS A 31 11.20 0.79 -6.68
N SER A 32 11.45 -0.42 -7.18
CA SER A 32 12.61 -1.22 -6.73
C SER A 32 13.89 -0.39 -6.87
N GLY A 33 14.54 -0.12 -5.74
CA GLY A 33 15.68 0.78 -5.65
C GLY A 33 15.27 2.09 -4.98
N PHE A 34 15.34 2.10 -3.65
CA PHE A 34 15.19 3.28 -2.79
C PHE A 34 16.29 4.34 -2.99
N GLU A 35 16.99 4.34 -4.12
CA GLU A 35 18.19 5.16 -4.35
C GLU A 35 17.90 6.46 -5.10
N ILE A 36 16.69 7.00 -4.98
CA ILE A 36 16.38 8.34 -5.48
C ILE A 36 16.16 9.23 -4.24
N PRO A 37 17.12 10.11 -3.87
CA PRO A 37 16.99 10.99 -2.70
C PRO A 37 15.71 11.85 -2.67
N GLN A 38 15.15 12.13 -3.85
CA GLN A 38 13.88 12.84 -3.99
C GLN A 38 12.68 12.01 -3.53
N LEU A 39 12.75 10.68 -3.66
CA LEU A 39 11.71 9.78 -3.13
C LEU A 39 11.77 9.70 -1.61
N GLU A 40 12.96 9.71 -0.99
CA GLU A 40 13.12 9.70 0.46
C GLU A 40 12.47 10.92 1.11
N GLU A 41 12.72 12.12 0.59
CA GLU A 41 12.08 13.36 1.07
C GLU A 41 10.54 13.32 0.93
N HIS A 42 10.04 12.68 -0.13
CA HIS A 42 8.60 12.51 -0.33
C HIS A 42 7.97 11.57 0.70
N TRP A 43 8.68 10.50 1.07
CA TRP A 43 8.25 9.57 2.11
C TRP A 43 8.28 10.22 3.50
N ASP A 44 9.33 10.97 3.84
CA ASP A 44 9.40 11.68 5.12
C ASP A 44 8.21 12.63 5.31
N ARG A 45 7.90 13.42 4.27
CA ARG A 45 6.75 14.33 4.29
C ARG A 45 5.41 13.60 4.41
N LEU A 46 5.28 12.43 3.79
CA LEU A 46 4.09 11.59 3.91
C LEU A 46 3.93 11.11 5.36
N ILE A 47 4.98 10.58 5.96
CA ILE A 47 4.95 10.06 7.34
C ILE A 47 4.68 11.18 8.33
N GLU A 48 5.27 12.36 8.16
CA GLU A 48 4.94 13.54 8.97
C GLU A 48 3.46 13.92 8.88
N SER A 49 2.89 13.88 7.66
CA SER A 49 1.47 14.20 7.43
C SER A 49 0.57 13.17 8.11
N VAL A 50 0.86 11.88 7.95
CA VAL A 50 0.13 10.78 8.59
C VAL A 50 0.20 10.88 10.13
N ASN A 51 1.37 11.21 10.69
CA ASN A 51 1.54 11.34 12.14
C ASN A 51 0.80 12.55 12.71
N LYS A 52 0.70 13.67 11.97
CA LYS A 52 -0.15 14.82 12.37
C LYS A 52 -1.63 14.44 12.48
N ASP A 53 -2.02 13.38 11.77
CA ASP A 53 -3.41 12.91 11.68
C ASP A 53 -3.71 11.73 12.61
N GLY A 54 -2.79 11.43 13.54
CA GLY A 54 -2.95 10.37 14.52
C GLY A 54 -2.43 9.01 14.07
N GLY A 55 -1.70 8.96 12.95
CA GLY A 55 -1.05 7.75 12.46
C GLY A 55 -1.90 6.92 11.50
N VAL A 56 -1.37 5.75 11.13
CA VAL A 56 -2.03 4.85 10.17
C VAL A 56 -3.11 4.01 10.87
N SER A 57 -4.35 4.17 10.41
CA SER A 57 -5.46 3.29 10.79
C SER A 57 -5.53 2.03 9.93
N ILE A 58 -5.29 2.16 8.61
CA ILE A 58 -5.28 1.06 7.64
C ILE A 58 -4.15 1.32 6.63
N PHE A 59 -3.33 0.31 6.35
CA PHE A 59 -2.28 0.37 5.33
C PHE A 59 -2.71 -0.38 4.07
N LEU A 60 -2.64 0.26 2.90
CA LEU A 60 -3.19 -0.25 1.64
C LEU A 60 -2.09 -0.37 0.55
N PRO A 61 -1.26 -1.41 0.57
CA PRO A 61 -0.33 -1.64 -0.53
C PRO A 61 -1.10 -2.05 -1.79
N LEU A 62 -0.88 -1.28 -2.87
CA LEU A 62 -1.45 -1.52 -4.18
C LEU A 62 -0.49 -2.36 -5.02
N ILE A 63 -0.92 -3.57 -5.38
CA ILE A 63 -0.15 -4.53 -6.16
C ILE A 63 -0.80 -4.67 -7.53
N LYS A 64 -0.07 -4.40 -8.61
CA LYS A 64 -0.56 -4.79 -9.95
C LYS A 64 -0.44 -6.28 -10.10
N SER A 65 -1.53 -6.94 -10.49
CA SER A 65 -1.57 -8.40 -10.50
C SER A 65 -0.57 -9.04 -11.49
N ASN A 66 -0.14 -8.31 -12.52
CA ASN A 66 0.70 -8.79 -13.62
C ASN A 66 2.21 -8.54 -13.45
N GLU A 67 2.64 -7.75 -12.46
CA GLU A 67 4.02 -7.30 -12.31
C GLU A 67 4.62 -7.83 -11.01
N ARG A 68 5.59 -8.75 -11.13
CA ARG A 68 6.44 -9.37 -10.08
C ARG A 68 5.86 -10.55 -9.29
N ILE A 69 6.78 -11.38 -8.80
CA ILE A 69 6.49 -12.46 -7.85
C ILE A 69 6.05 -11.80 -6.54
N ILE A 70 4.85 -12.14 -6.06
CA ILE A 70 4.23 -11.58 -4.84
C ILE A 70 5.22 -11.54 -3.66
N SER A 71 6.07 -12.56 -3.52
CA SER A 71 7.07 -12.64 -2.44
C SER A 71 8.05 -11.47 -2.43
N GLN A 72 8.60 -11.08 -3.58
CA GLN A 72 9.54 -9.96 -3.67
C GLN A 72 8.90 -8.64 -3.22
N LEU A 73 7.63 -8.44 -3.59
CA LEU A 73 6.90 -7.25 -3.20
C LEU A 73 6.55 -7.22 -1.71
N ILE A 74 6.23 -8.39 -1.12
CA ILE A 74 6.05 -8.50 0.33
C ILE A 74 7.34 -8.15 1.07
N ASP A 75 8.50 -8.60 0.58
CA ASP A 75 9.79 -8.30 1.19
C ASP A 75 10.15 -6.80 1.06
N GLU A 76 9.88 -6.19 -0.09
CA GLU A 76 10.02 -4.74 -0.29
C GLU A 76 9.10 -3.94 0.68
N LEU A 77 7.85 -4.36 0.84
CA LEU A 77 6.90 -3.75 1.76
C LEU A 77 7.32 -3.92 3.23
N LYS A 78 7.88 -5.08 3.59
CA LYS A 78 8.43 -5.31 4.94
C LYS A 78 9.61 -4.38 5.20
N GLY A 79 10.59 -4.32 4.29
CA GLY A 79 11.72 -3.42 4.40
C GLY A 79 11.28 -1.96 4.55
N PHE A 80 10.31 -1.52 3.75
CA PHE A 80 9.71 -0.20 3.90
C PHE A 80 9.06 0.01 5.29
N SER A 81 8.26 -0.95 5.74
CA SER A 81 7.60 -0.86 7.06
C SER A 81 8.60 -0.74 8.22
N GLU A 82 9.76 -1.39 8.09
CA GLU A 82 10.83 -1.33 9.09
C GLU A 82 11.56 0.01 9.13
N LEU A 83 11.63 0.72 8.00
CA LEU A 83 12.32 2.01 7.92
C LEU A 83 11.47 3.16 8.45
N TYR A 84 10.15 3.14 8.20
CA TYR A 84 9.31 4.33 8.39
C TYR A 84 8.28 4.22 9.52
N PHE A 85 8.06 3.03 10.09
CA PHE A 85 7.05 2.83 11.13
C PHE A 85 7.65 2.19 12.38
N GLU A 86 7.52 2.87 13.51
CA GLU A 86 7.98 2.36 14.81
C GLU A 86 7.20 1.10 15.23
N GLU A 87 5.88 1.08 15.01
CA GLU A 87 4.99 -0.04 15.37
C GLU A 87 4.74 -1.00 14.18
N LYS A 88 5.81 -1.46 13.53
CA LYS A 88 5.72 -2.30 12.32
C LYS A 88 4.79 -3.51 12.45
N GLU A 89 4.79 -4.21 13.59
CA GLU A 89 3.90 -5.37 13.80
C GLU A 89 2.42 -5.00 13.85
N GLU A 90 2.08 -3.86 14.44
CA GLU A 90 0.70 -3.35 14.50
C GLU A 90 0.25 -2.83 13.14
N LEU A 91 1.15 -2.22 12.36
CA LEU A 91 0.87 -1.81 10.99
C LEU A 91 0.40 -3.02 10.16
N TRP A 92 1.10 -4.15 10.23
CA TRP A 92 0.76 -5.38 9.50
C TRP A 92 -0.59 -5.97 9.88
N LYS A 93 -1.01 -5.85 11.16
CA LYS A 93 -2.36 -6.28 11.61
C LYS A 93 -3.48 -5.45 10.98
N ARG A 94 -3.15 -4.26 10.48
CA ARG A 94 -4.08 -3.30 9.85
C ARG A 94 -3.85 -3.16 8.35
N THR A 95 -3.05 -4.05 7.75
CA THR A 95 -2.76 -4.05 6.31
C THR A 95 -3.84 -4.78 5.53
N VAL A 96 -4.36 -4.15 4.48
CA VAL A 96 -5.22 -4.79 3.49
C VAL A 96 -4.55 -4.69 2.13
N VAL A 97 -4.09 -5.83 1.62
CA VAL A 97 -3.43 -5.89 0.30
C VAL A 97 -4.47 -5.77 -0.80
N VAL A 98 -4.29 -4.79 -1.69
CA VAL A 98 -5.22 -4.52 -2.79
C VAL A 98 -4.56 -4.87 -4.11
N PHE A 99 -5.11 -5.87 -4.80
CA PHE A 99 -4.69 -6.22 -6.14
C PHE A 99 -5.45 -5.38 -7.16
N THR A 100 -4.72 -4.50 -7.84
CA THR A 100 -5.24 -3.69 -8.95
C THR A 100 -5.07 -4.46 -10.28
N THR A 101 -5.94 -4.16 -11.26
CA THR A 101 -6.14 -4.91 -12.53
C THR A 101 -6.63 -6.36 -12.38
N ILE A 102 -7.87 -6.52 -11.90
CA ILE A 102 -8.62 -7.79 -11.90
C ILE A 102 -8.98 -8.26 -13.33
N ASP A 103 -9.06 -7.34 -14.30
CA ASP A 103 -9.44 -7.67 -15.70
C ASP A 103 -8.43 -8.61 -16.39
N GLU A 104 -7.23 -8.75 -15.83
CA GLU A 104 -6.20 -9.70 -16.25
C GLU A 104 -6.04 -10.81 -15.21
N LEU A 105 -7.12 -11.54 -14.90
CA LEU A 105 -6.99 -12.87 -14.27
C LEU A 105 -6.14 -13.83 -15.12
N ASN A 106 -5.58 -13.42 -16.27
CA ASN A 106 -4.56 -14.17 -17.03
C ASN A 106 -4.95 -15.64 -17.28
N GLY A 107 -6.24 -15.88 -17.54
CA GLY A 107 -6.79 -17.22 -17.77
C GLY A 107 -7.25 -17.98 -16.53
N TYR A 108 -7.28 -17.37 -15.34
CA TYR A 108 -7.96 -17.91 -14.15
C TYR A 108 -9.43 -17.53 -14.13
N SER A 109 -10.26 -18.39 -13.56
CA SER A 109 -11.72 -18.19 -13.46
C SER A 109 -12.07 -17.32 -12.26
N THR A 110 -11.25 -17.36 -11.21
CA THR A 110 -11.44 -16.62 -9.95
C THR A 110 -10.12 -16.08 -9.42
N PHE A 111 -10.20 -15.10 -8.50
CA PHE A 111 -9.02 -14.58 -7.82
C PHE A 111 -8.40 -15.62 -6.88
N GLU A 112 -9.24 -16.43 -6.23
CA GLU A 112 -8.85 -17.52 -5.33
C GLU A 112 -8.00 -18.58 -6.06
N GLU A 113 -8.38 -18.96 -7.28
CA GLU A 113 -7.59 -19.87 -8.12
C GLU A 113 -6.19 -19.34 -8.41
N ARG A 114 -6.09 -18.03 -8.65
CA ARG A 114 -4.81 -17.36 -8.91
C ARG A 114 -3.94 -17.33 -7.66
N VAL A 115 -4.51 -16.97 -6.51
CA VAL A 115 -3.80 -16.92 -5.22
C VAL A 115 -3.24 -18.29 -4.87
N ALA A 116 -4.06 -19.35 -4.94
CA ALA A 116 -3.62 -20.72 -4.66
C ALA A 116 -2.43 -21.15 -5.53
N LYS A 117 -2.40 -20.72 -6.80
CA LYS A 117 -1.28 -21.00 -7.69
C LYS A 117 -0.02 -20.19 -7.32
N LEU A 118 -0.16 -18.93 -6.96
CA LEU A 118 0.97 -18.10 -6.51
C LEU A 118 1.56 -18.64 -5.20
N GLU A 119 0.71 -19.09 -4.27
CA GLU A 119 1.15 -19.76 -3.04
C GLU A 119 1.93 -21.05 -3.35
N SER A 120 1.45 -21.86 -4.31
CA SER A 120 2.14 -23.10 -4.71
C SER A 120 3.54 -22.86 -5.32
N GLN A 121 3.77 -21.68 -5.91
CA GLN A 121 5.07 -21.28 -6.47
C GLN A 121 6.04 -20.79 -5.40
N ILE A 122 5.54 -20.32 -4.25
CA ILE A 122 6.36 -19.84 -3.13
C ILE A 122 6.79 -21.01 -2.22
N ALA A 123 6.02 -22.10 -2.18
CA ALA A 123 6.26 -23.28 -1.35
C ALA A 123 7.25 -24.31 -1.96
N MET A 124 7.89 -23.98 -3.08
CA MET A 124 8.94 -24.78 -3.75
C MET A 124 10.32 -24.12 -3.60
#